data_AF-A0A1R3L4P4-F1
#
_entry.id   AF-A0A1R3L4P4-F1
#
_cell.length_a   1.000
_cell.length_b   1.000
_cell.length_c   1.000
_cell.angle_alpha   90.00
_cell.angle_beta   90.00
_cell.angle_gamma   90.00
#
_symmetry.space_group_name_H-M   'P 1'
#
loop_
_entity.id
_entity.type
_entity.pdbx_description
1 polymer ?
#
loop_
_entity_poly.entity_id
_entity_poly.type
_entity_poly.pdbx_seq_one_letter_code
_entity_poly.pdbx_strand_id
1 'polypeptide(L)'
;MSRTNGVLTPTGLLLVRSNESKCHLVSLKHNSTVPLFDFLNTPNISVIRSCNGLFLCKSLHETSHSTVIYKYFICNPTTRKFKELSFPVIPEQDVYLHLFLAFDPLKSPHYKIFRLWKASPSSRTKYQLDIYSSETDSWSASSYCFNLERSLNSEGSVFCNGKLYLRHDGGTKLLCLDVENESSMAPIQIALPINTLDLLKRIEIGECQ
;
A
#
# COMPACT_ATOMS: atom_id res chain seq x y z
N MET A 1 -0.25 12.96 31.25
CA MET A 1 -0.33 11.78 30.36
C MET A 1 1.07 11.46 29.86
N SER A 2 1.70 10.41 30.37
CA SER A 2 3.06 10.02 29.96
C SER A 2 3.01 9.39 28.57
N ARG A 3 3.65 10.01 27.57
CA ARG A 3 3.99 9.36 26.30
C ARG A 3 4.96 8.22 26.61
N THR A 4 4.50 6.98 26.58
CA THR A 4 5.40 5.84 26.48
C THR A 4 6.00 5.87 25.08
N ASN A 5 7.31 6.10 24.98
CA ASN A 5 8.08 5.87 23.76
C ASN A 5 8.10 4.35 23.52
N GLY A 6 6.99 3.80 23.02
CA GLY A 6 6.87 2.39 22.68
C GLY A 6 7.73 2.11 21.45
N VAL A 7 8.89 1.51 21.65
CA VAL A 7 9.69 1.00 20.53
C VAL A 7 9.06 -0.31 20.08
N LEU A 8 8.54 -0.34 18.84
CA LEU A 8 8.14 -1.60 18.21
C LEU A 8 9.41 -2.38 17.87
N THR A 9 9.58 -3.56 18.47
CA THR A 9 10.66 -4.47 18.10
C THR A 9 10.14 -5.44 17.05
N PRO A 10 10.79 -5.55 15.87
CA PRO A 10 10.41 -6.56 14.90
C PRO A 10 10.55 -7.94 15.55
N THR A 11 9.53 -8.79 15.39
CA THR A 11 9.51 -10.15 15.97
C THR A 11 9.60 -11.24 14.90
N GLY A 12 9.50 -10.87 13.63
CA GLY A 12 9.68 -11.74 12.49
C GLY A 12 9.79 -10.97 11.18
N LEU A 13 10.28 -11.66 10.14
CA LEU A 13 10.31 -11.21 8.76
C LEU A 13 9.25 -11.98 7.99
N LEU A 14 8.41 -11.28 7.23
CA LEU A 14 7.54 -11.94 6.27
C LEU A 14 8.21 -11.98 4.90
N LEU A 15 8.50 -13.19 4.42
CA LEU A 15 8.97 -13.42 3.06
C LEU A 15 7.77 -13.83 2.22
N VAL A 16 7.36 -12.93 1.32
CA VAL A 16 6.33 -13.21 0.32
C VAL A 16 7.04 -13.47 -1.00
N ARG A 17 6.81 -14.63 -1.61
CA ARG A 17 7.31 -14.93 -2.94
C ARG A 17 6.20 -14.65 -3.95
N SER A 18 6.49 -13.81 -4.94
CA SER A 18 5.53 -13.28 -5.92
C SER A 18 4.71 -14.32 -6.69
N ASN A 19 5.17 -15.58 -6.77
CA ASN A 19 4.50 -16.67 -7.48
C ASN A 19 3.91 -17.77 -6.59
N GLU A 20 3.97 -17.63 -5.26
CA GLU A 20 3.44 -18.64 -4.35
C GLU A 20 2.34 -18.06 -3.47
N SER A 21 1.24 -18.79 -3.31
CA SER A 21 0.19 -18.50 -2.31
C SER A 21 0.66 -18.79 -0.87
N LYS A 22 1.95 -19.03 -0.68
CA LYS A 22 2.61 -19.31 0.60
C LYS A 22 3.53 -18.14 0.96
N CYS A 23 3.37 -17.65 2.17
CA CYS A 23 4.28 -16.70 2.79
C CYS A 23 5.07 -17.41 3.89
N HIS A 24 6.37 -17.13 3.98
CA HIS A 24 7.19 -17.65 5.07
C HIS A 24 7.34 -16.57 6.14
N LEU A 25 6.71 -16.77 7.29
CA LEU A 25 6.97 -15.94 8.47
C LEU A 25 8.21 -16.49 9.18
N VAL A 26 9.34 -15.81 9.02
CA VAL A 26 10.56 -16.14 9.73
C VAL A 26 10.54 -15.37 11.04
N SER A 27 10.09 -15.96 12.15
CA SER A 27 10.27 -15.27 13.44
C SER A 27 11.78 -15.16 13.72
N LEU A 28 12.20 -13.99 14.21
CA LEU A 28 13.58 -13.72 14.59
C LEU A 28 14.04 -14.58 15.79
N LYS A 29 13.11 -15.29 16.44
CA LYS A 29 13.39 -16.23 17.54
C LYS A 29 13.24 -17.70 17.12
N HIS A 30 12.32 -18.03 16.20
CA HIS A 30 12.06 -19.40 15.74
C HIS A 30 11.56 -19.45 14.29
N ASN A 31 11.92 -20.47 13.52
CA ASN A 31 11.37 -20.67 12.18
C ASN A 31 10.02 -21.39 12.27
N SER A 32 8.95 -20.81 11.70
CA SER A 32 7.64 -21.47 11.63
C SER A 32 6.94 -21.12 10.33
N THR A 33 6.48 -22.14 9.60
CA THR A 33 5.65 -21.94 8.41
C THR A 33 4.19 -21.90 8.85
N VAL A 34 3.59 -20.71 8.87
CA VAL A 34 2.18 -20.52 9.21
C VAL A 34 1.41 -20.14 7.96
N PRO A 35 0.28 -20.79 7.64
CA PRO A 35 -0.55 -20.38 6.52
C PRO A 35 -1.17 -19.01 6.82
N LEU A 36 -0.59 -17.96 6.24
CA LEU A 36 -0.91 -16.56 6.57
C LEU A 36 -2.30 -16.11 6.11
N PHE A 37 -2.87 -16.78 5.10
CA PHE A 37 -4.08 -16.35 4.40
C PHE A 37 -5.17 -17.44 4.33
N ASP A 38 -5.03 -18.52 5.12
CA ASP A 38 -6.01 -19.62 5.13
C ASP A 38 -7.43 -19.14 5.45
N PHE A 39 -7.53 -18.14 6.33
CA PHE A 39 -8.80 -17.56 6.77
C PHE A 39 -9.47 -16.63 5.74
N LEU A 40 -8.78 -16.28 4.65
CA LEU A 40 -9.35 -15.44 3.59
C LEU A 40 -10.30 -16.22 2.67
N ASN A 41 -10.28 -17.56 2.70
CA ASN A 41 -11.11 -18.45 1.87
C ASN A 41 -11.20 -18.02 0.39
N THR A 42 -10.14 -17.42 -0.13
CA THR A 42 -10.08 -16.81 -1.46
C THR A 42 -8.88 -17.37 -2.22
N PRO A 43 -9.02 -17.81 -3.47
CA PRO A 43 -7.90 -18.32 -4.25
C PRO A 43 -6.98 -17.18 -4.73
N ASN A 44 -5.75 -17.50 -5.16
CA ASN A 44 -4.87 -16.59 -5.92
C ASN A 44 -4.60 -15.22 -5.26
N ILE A 45 -4.36 -15.25 -3.94
CA ILE A 45 -4.06 -14.05 -3.16
C ILE A 45 -2.62 -13.63 -3.37
N SER A 46 -2.42 -12.34 -3.66
CA SER A 46 -1.10 -11.71 -3.70
C SER A 46 -1.08 -10.50 -2.78
N VAL A 47 0.03 -10.33 -2.04
CA VAL A 47 0.27 -9.15 -1.22
C VAL A 47 0.75 -8.02 -2.12
N ILE A 48 0.09 -6.88 -2.05
CA ILE A 48 0.47 -5.66 -2.77
C ILE A 48 1.31 -4.77 -1.87
N ARG A 49 0.91 -4.61 -0.59
CA ARG A 49 1.61 -3.79 0.41
C ARG A 49 1.55 -4.44 1.78
N SER A 50 2.54 -4.10 2.60
CA SER A 50 2.51 -4.28 4.05
C SER A 50 2.73 -2.95 4.74
N CYS A 51 2.17 -2.78 5.94
CA CYS A 51 2.52 -1.68 6.82
C CYS A 51 2.18 -2.06 8.26
N ASN A 52 3.17 -2.08 9.16
CA ASN A 52 2.99 -2.32 10.60
C ASN A 52 2.05 -3.50 10.94
N GLY A 53 2.28 -4.66 10.30
CA GLY A 53 1.52 -5.90 10.54
C GLY A 53 0.18 -6.00 9.79
N LEU A 54 -0.23 -4.98 9.03
CA LEU A 54 -1.34 -5.07 8.08
C LEU A 54 -0.84 -5.36 6.67
N PHE A 55 -1.64 -6.11 5.92
CA PHE A 55 -1.42 -6.41 4.51
C PHE A 55 -2.56 -5.88 3.65
N LEU A 56 -2.20 -5.24 2.56
CA LEU A 56 -3.10 -4.97 1.45
C LEU A 56 -2.89 -6.06 0.40
N CYS A 57 -3.92 -6.84 0.13
CA CYS A 57 -3.90 -7.98 -0.76
C CYS A 57 -4.82 -7.74 -1.97
N LYS A 58 -4.53 -8.43 -3.08
CA LYS A 58 -5.49 -8.62 -4.18
C LYS A 58 -5.70 -10.11 -4.46
N SER A 59 -6.90 -10.45 -4.87
CA SER A 59 -7.26 -11.75 -5.44
C SER A 59 -7.69 -11.57 -6.89
N LEU A 60 -7.24 -12.49 -7.74
CA LEU A 60 -7.68 -12.63 -9.13
C LEU A 60 -8.90 -13.54 -9.19
N HIS A 61 -10.04 -13.01 -9.63
CA HIS A 61 -11.23 -13.80 -9.97
C HIS A 61 -11.44 -13.80 -11.47
N GLU A 62 -11.30 -14.97 -12.09
CA GLU A 62 -11.73 -15.21 -13.46
C GLU A 62 -13.23 -15.44 -13.48
N THR A 63 -13.94 -14.72 -14.36
CA THR A 63 -15.35 -14.99 -14.61
C THR A 63 -15.52 -15.87 -15.84
N SER A 64 -16.69 -16.52 -15.98
CA SER A 64 -17.06 -17.34 -17.13
C SER A 64 -17.01 -16.61 -18.48
N HIS A 65 -16.90 -15.28 -18.49
CA HIS A 65 -16.91 -14.43 -19.68
C HIS A 65 -15.54 -13.87 -20.04
N SER A 66 -14.43 -14.50 -19.62
CA SER A 66 -13.05 -14.04 -19.86
C SER A 66 -12.72 -12.64 -19.34
N THR A 67 -13.55 -12.09 -18.44
CA THR A 67 -13.25 -10.85 -17.74
C THR A 67 -12.54 -11.15 -16.42
N VAL A 68 -11.45 -10.43 -16.19
CA VAL A 68 -10.65 -10.52 -14.98
C VAL A 68 -11.15 -9.47 -14.00
N ILE A 69 -11.59 -9.90 -12.81
CA ILE A 69 -11.99 -9.01 -11.73
C ILE A 69 -11.00 -9.16 -10.58
N TYR A 70 -10.42 -8.04 -10.14
CA TYR A 70 -9.59 -8.01 -8.95
C TYR A 70 -10.42 -7.61 -7.74
N LYS A 71 -10.38 -8.45 -6.71
CA LYS A 71 -10.85 -8.08 -5.37
C LYS A 71 -9.68 -7.66 -4.52
N TYR A 72 -9.89 -6.68 -3.64
CA TYR A 72 -8.84 -6.16 -2.77
C TYR A 72 -9.25 -6.27 -1.31
N PHE A 73 -8.28 -6.54 -0.44
CA PHE A 73 -8.54 -6.81 0.97
C PHE A 73 -7.49 -6.16 1.85
N ILE A 74 -7.92 -5.67 3.02
CA ILE A 74 -7.02 -5.45 4.15
C ILE A 74 -7.07 -6.67 5.04
N CYS A 75 -5.90 -7.15 5.42
CA CYS A 75 -5.71 -8.37 6.19
C CYS A 75 -4.79 -8.11 7.38
N ASN A 76 -5.22 -8.55 8.57
CA ASN A 76 -4.38 -8.64 9.76
C ASN A 76 -4.20 -10.13 10.10
N PRO A 77 -3.07 -10.74 9.73
CA PRO A 77 -2.88 -12.18 9.90
C PRO A 77 -2.68 -12.57 11.36
N THR A 78 -2.14 -11.69 12.19
CA THR A 78 -2.00 -11.93 13.64
C THR A 78 -3.36 -12.12 14.30
N THR A 79 -4.35 -11.33 13.91
CA THR A 79 -5.73 -11.44 14.43
C THR A 79 -6.63 -12.34 13.59
N ARG A 80 -6.14 -12.85 12.46
CA ARG A 80 -6.91 -13.61 11.46
C ARG A 80 -8.19 -12.89 11.01
N LYS A 81 -8.12 -11.56 10.91
CA LYS A 81 -9.24 -10.72 10.45
C LYS A 81 -8.93 -10.12 9.10
N PHE A 82 -9.97 -9.95 8.29
CA PHE A 82 -9.86 -9.28 7.01
C PHE A 82 -11.10 -8.45 6.69
N LYS A 83 -10.93 -7.60 5.68
CA LYS A 83 -11.96 -6.74 5.14
C LYS A 83 -11.80 -6.63 3.63
N GLU A 84 -12.84 -6.97 2.88
CA GLU A 84 -12.92 -6.66 1.44
C GLU A 84 -13.15 -5.16 1.25
N LEU A 85 -12.42 -4.56 0.31
CA LEU A 85 -12.49 -3.15 0.01
C LEU A 85 -13.47 -2.92 -1.14
N SER A 86 -14.47 -2.07 -0.90
CA SER A 86 -15.34 -1.55 -1.94
C SER A 86 -14.84 -0.17 -2.36
N PHE A 87 -14.53 -0.02 -3.64
CA PHE A 87 -13.96 1.19 -4.19
C PHE A 87 -15.05 2.13 -4.72
N PRO A 88 -14.89 3.46 -4.60
CA PRO A 88 -15.75 4.40 -5.31
C PRO A 88 -15.68 4.15 -6.82
N VAL A 89 -16.83 4.29 -7.50
CA VAL A 89 -16.93 4.11 -8.94
C VAL A 89 -16.00 5.09 -9.66
N ILE A 90 -15.18 4.57 -10.57
CA ILE A 90 -14.34 5.40 -11.44
C ILE A 90 -15.13 5.65 -12.73
N PRO A 91 -15.12 6.86 -13.31
CA PRO A 91 -15.90 7.17 -14.51
C PRO A 91 -15.51 6.34 -15.74
N GLU A 92 -14.29 5.83 -15.77
CA GLU A 92 -13.71 5.15 -16.93
C GLU A 92 -13.05 3.83 -16.52
N GLN A 93 -13.19 2.81 -17.36
CA GLN A 93 -12.77 1.42 -17.05
C GLN A 93 -11.27 1.17 -17.28
N ASP A 94 -10.55 2.08 -17.95
CA ASP A 94 -9.15 1.88 -18.38
C ASP A 94 -8.17 2.80 -17.64
N VAL A 95 -8.25 2.77 -16.32
CA VAL A 95 -7.50 3.67 -15.44
C VAL A 95 -6.46 2.89 -14.66
N TYR A 96 -5.20 3.32 -14.80
CA TYR A 96 -4.08 2.82 -14.00
C TYR A 96 -4.29 3.15 -12.53
N LEU A 97 -4.22 2.12 -11.68
CA LEU A 97 -4.47 2.19 -10.24
C LEU A 97 -3.21 1.89 -9.44
N HIS A 98 -2.88 2.76 -8.48
CA HIS A 98 -1.87 2.51 -7.47
C HIS A 98 -2.50 2.58 -6.08
N LEU A 99 -2.21 1.58 -5.25
CA LEU A 99 -2.68 1.52 -3.87
C LEU A 99 -1.51 1.56 -2.89
N PHE A 100 -1.70 2.33 -1.83
CA PHE A 100 -0.72 2.47 -0.75
C PHE A 100 -1.43 2.30 0.59
N LEU A 101 -0.75 1.66 1.53
CA LEU A 101 -1.25 1.41 2.88
C LEU A 101 -0.42 2.24 3.85
N ALA A 102 -1.10 3.03 4.68
CA ALA A 102 -0.49 3.76 5.78
C ALA A 102 -1.11 3.30 7.09
N PHE A 103 -0.27 2.78 7.99
CA PHE A 103 -0.68 2.39 9.31
C PHE A 103 0.46 2.65 10.27
N ASP A 104 0.20 3.44 11.31
CA ASP A 104 1.14 3.66 12.40
C ASP A 104 0.40 3.41 13.73
N PRO A 105 0.49 2.19 14.28
CA PRO A 105 -0.23 1.83 15.50
C PRO A 105 0.23 2.63 16.73
N LEU A 106 1.37 3.32 16.68
CA LEU A 106 1.82 4.20 17.76
C LEU A 106 1.12 5.55 17.74
N LYS A 107 0.61 5.97 16.56
CA LYS A 107 -0.14 7.23 16.40
C LYS A 107 -1.65 7.03 16.45
N SER A 108 -2.16 6.00 15.80
CA SER A 108 -3.60 5.74 15.68
C SER A 108 -3.90 4.25 15.52
N PRO A 109 -4.99 3.73 16.11
CA PRO A 109 -5.44 2.37 15.83
C PRO A 109 -6.02 2.23 14.42
N HIS A 110 -6.25 3.34 13.71
CA HIS A 110 -6.84 3.37 12.39
C HIS A 110 -5.77 3.45 11.29
N TYR A 111 -5.92 2.60 10.28
CA TYR A 111 -5.16 2.67 9.04
C TYR A 111 -5.89 3.53 7.99
N LYS A 112 -5.12 4.03 7.03
CA LYS A 112 -5.61 4.69 5.81
C LYS A 112 -5.13 3.96 4.56
N ILE A 113 -5.93 3.99 3.50
CA ILE A 113 -5.54 3.49 2.17
C ILE A 113 -5.61 4.65 1.19
N PHE A 114 -4.54 4.83 0.44
CA PHE A 114 -4.43 5.85 -0.58
C PHE A 114 -4.60 5.19 -1.94
N ARG A 115 -5.61 5.65 -2.67
CA ARG A 115 -5.92 5.19 -4.02
C ARG A 115 -5.58 6.28 -4.99
N LEU A 116 -4.53 6.07 -5.77
CA LEU A 116 -4.09 7.01 -6.78
C LEU A 116 -4.41 6.46 -8.17
N TRP A 117 -5.02 7.28 -9.01
CA TRP A 117 -5.46 6.86 -10.33
C TRP A 117 -5.39 8.00 -11.35
N LYS A 118 -5.25 7.66 -12.63
CA LYS A 118 -5.12 8.67 -13.70
C LYS A 118 -6.45 9.37 -13.97
N ALA A 119 -6.47 10.69 -13.92
CA ALA A 119 -7.70 11.48 -14.11
C ALA A 119 -8.35 11.30 -15.50
N SER A 120 -7.58 10.86 -16.51
CA SER A 120 -8.09 10.37 -17.79
C SER A 120 -7.13 9.30 -18.35
N PRO A 121 -7.59 8.38 -19.21
CA PRO A 121 -6.73 7.37 -19.85
C PRO A 121 -5.63 8.01 -20.72
N SER A 122 -5.95 9.15 -21.33
CA SER A 122 -5.01 9.94 -22.13
C SER A 122 -3.98 10.71 -21.30
N SER A 123 -4.22 10.93 -20.00
CA SER A 123 -3.29 11.67 -19.16
C SER A 123 -2.14 10.79 -18.69
N ARG A 124 -0.91 11.25 -18.94
CA ARG A 124 0.30 10.58 -18.42
C ARG A 124 0.65 11.03 -17.00
N THR A 125 0.17 12.19 -16.59
CA THR A 125 0.73 12.96 -15.49
C THR A 125 -0.30 13.50 -14.50
N LYS A 126 -1.59 13.54 -14.85
CA LYS A 126 -2.65 14.03 -13.97
C LYS A 126 -3.25 12.88 -13.19
N TYR A 127 -3.16 12.95 -11.86
CA TYR A 127 -3.67 11.93 -10.96
C TYR A 127 -4.73 12.50 -10.03
N GLN A 128 -5.70 11.64 -9.70
CA GLN A 128 -6.64 11.84 -8.60
C GLN A 128 -6.29 10.92 -7.44
N LEU A 129 -6.52 11.40 -6.24
CA LEU A 129 -6.27 10.70 -4.99
C LEU A 129 -7.58 10.57 -4.20
N ASP A 130 -7.93 9.33 -3.87
CA ASP A 130 -8.94 9.01 -2.86
C ASP A 130 -8.27 8.45 -1.60
N ILE A 131 -8.89 8.72 -0.46
CA ILE A 131 -8.39 8.27 0.83
C ILE A 131 -9.49 7.48 1.53
N TYR A 132 -9.23 6.21 1.82
CA TYR A 132 -10.04 5.43 2.74
C TYR A 132 -9.54 5.64 4.16
N SER A 133 -10.44 5.88 5.11
CA SER A 133 -10.15 5.84 6.54
C SER A 133 -10.89 4.68 7.20
N SER A 134 -10.15 3.85 7.93
CA SER A 134 -10.76 2.81 8.76
C SER A 134 -11.47 3.34 10.02
N GLU A 135 -11.26 4.62 10.36
CA GLU A 135 -11.97 5.30 11.44
C GLU A 135 -13.44 5.56 11.09
N THR A 136 -13.67 6.10 9.89
CA THR A 136 -15.01 6.45 9.39
C THR A 136 -15.62 5.35 8.53
N ASP A 137 -14.84 4.31 8.23
CA ASP A 137 -15.17 3.25 7.29
C ASP A 137 -15.66 3.75 5.93
N SER A 138 -14.99 4.77 5.39
CA SER A 138 -15.43 5.43 4.18
C SER A 138 -14.28 5.97 3.35
N TRP A 139 -14.57 6.20 2.07
CA TRP A 139 -13.67 6.87 1.14
C TRP A 139 -14.01 8.35 1.04
N SER A 140 -13.00 9.20 1.18
CA SER A 140 -13.01 10.57 0.70
C SER A 140 -12.62 10.54 -0.78
N ALA A 141 -13.62 10.55 -1.66
CA ALA A 141 -13.43 10.39 -3.11
C ALA A 141 -13.00 11.71 -3.78
N SER A 142 -12.05 11.62 -4.71
CA SER A 142 -11.49 12.69 -5.53
C SER A 142 -11.08 13.92 -4.73
N SER A 143 -10.63 13.73 -3.49
CA SER A 143 -10.33 14.84 -2.57
C SER A 143 -9.15 15.68 -3.05
N TYR A 144 -8.25 15.10 -3.84
CA TYR A 144 -7.09 15.81 -4.37
C TYR A 144 -6.80 15.46 -5.83
N CYS A 145 -6.36 16.46 -6.57
CA CYS A 145 -5.90 16.32 -7.95
C CYS A 145 -4.56 17.04 -8.08
N PHE A 146 -3.56 16.36 -8.63
CA PHE A 146 -2.25 16.95 -8.86
C PHE A 146 -1.60 16.43 -10.14
N ASN A 147 -0.65 17.20 -10.66
CA ASN A 147 0.16 16.82 -11.81
C ASN A 147 1.53 16.35 -11.34
N LEU A 148 1.99 15.23 -11.87
CA LEU A 148 3.33 14.70 -11.67
C LEU A 148 4.19 14.95 -12.91
N GLU A 149 5.49 15.14 -12.75
CA GLU A 149 6.39 15.34 -13.89
C GLU A 149 6.47 14.09 -14.78
N ARG A 150 6.27 12.90 -14.21
CA ARG A 150 6.37 11.59 -14.88
C ARG A 150 5.33 10.62 -14.33
N SER A 151 5.09 9.55 -15.09
CA SER A 151 4.33 8.40 -14.60
C SER A 151 4.95 7.80 -13.34
N LEU A 152 4.10 7.25 -12.49
CA LEU A 152 4.54 6.55 -11.29
C LEU A 152 4.89 5.11 -11.60
N ASN A 153 5.92 4.61 -10.93
CA ASN A 153 6.07 3.20 -10.71
C ASN A 153 5.59 2.93 -9.27
N SER A 154 4.61 2.06 -9.12
CA SER A 154 4.13 1.65 -7.79
C SER A 154 5.12 0.76 -7.05
N GLU A 155 6.08 0.13 -7.73
CA GLU A 155 7.11 -0.68 -7.09
C GLU A 155 8.07 0.20 -6.26
N GLY A 156 8.36 -0.22 -5.03
CA GLY A 156 9.27 0.49 -4.13
C GLY A 156 8.66 1.69 -3.39
N SER A 157 7.33 1.84 -3.36
CA SER A 157 6.67 2.87 -2.55
C SER A 157 6.66 2.49 -1.06
N VAL A 158 6.90 3.46 -0.16
CA VAL A 158 7.01 3.22 1.28
C VAL A 158 6.26 4.28 2.09
N PHE A 159 5.55 3.87 3.15
CA PHE A 159 4.99 4.78 4.15
C PHE A 159 5.89 4.87 5.37
N CYS A 160 6.42 6.05 5.68
CA CYS A 160 7.29 6.27 6.82
C CYS A 160 7.03 7.64 7.45
N ASN A 161 6.92 7.69 8.78
CA ASN A 161 6.80 8.93 9.56
C ASN A 161 5.70 9.89 9.03
N GLY A 162 4.52 9.35 8.72
CA GLY A 162 3.40 10.16 8.23
C GLY A 162 3.52 10.58 6.76
N LYS A 163 4.50 10.04 6.01
CA LYS A 163 4.75 10.42 4.62
C LYS A 163 4.78 9.20 3.72
N LEU A 164 4.17 9.33 2.54
CA LEU A 164 4.29 8.36 1.47
C LEU A 164 5.40 8.77 0.51
N TYR A 165 6.35 7.87 0.33
CA TYR A 165 7.46 8.00 -0.60
C TYR A 165 7.15 7.16 -1.83
N LEU A 166 6.97 7.81 -2.97
CA LEU A 166 6.62 7.20 -4.25
C LEU A 166 7.77 7.38 -5.23
N ARG A 167 7.90 6.44 -6.18
CA ARG A 167 8.96 6.46 -7.17
C ARG A 167 8.44 6.84 -8.56
N HIS A 168 9.18 7.68 -9.27
CA HIS A 168 8.93 7.92 -10.68
C HIS A 168 9.46 6.78 -11.54
N ASP A 169 8.73 6.48 -12.61
CA ASP A 169 9.23 5.58 -13.65
C ASP A 169 10.52 6.13 -14.30
N GLY A 170 11.54 5.29 -14.41
CA GLY A 170 12.87 5.65 -14.93
C GLY A 170 13.60 6.80 -14.20
N GLY A 171 13.13 7.24 -13.02
CA GLY A 171 13.67 8.42 -12.31
C GLY A 171 14.62 8.08 -11.17
N THR A 172 15.49 9.05 -10.82
CA THR A 172 16.38 9.03 -9.64
C THR A 172 15.83 9.80 -8.44
N LYS A 173 14.64 10.39 -8.59
CA LYS A 173 14.00 11.22 -7.56
C LYS A 173 12.80 10.51 -6.96
N LEU A 174 12.55 10.75 -5.68
CA LEU A 174 11.32 10.33 -5.00
C LEU A 174 10.33 11.47 -4.97
N LEU A 175 9.07 11.08 -4.94
CA LEU A 175 7.95 11.94 -4.64
C LEU A 175 7.53 11.69 -3.20
N CYS A 176 7.36 12.73 -2.42
CA CYS A 176 6.91 12.66 -1.06
C CYS A 176 5.53 13.30 -0.96
N LEU A 177 4.56 12.55 -0.43
CA LEU A 177 3.25 13.04 -0.05
C LEU A 177 3.18 13.05 1.47
N ASP A 178 3.00 14.22 2.06
CA ASP A 178 2.75 14.34 3.49
C ASP A 178 1.30 13.97 3.77
N VAL A 179 1.07 12.73 4.21
CA VAL A 179 -0.29 12.18 4.33
C VAL A 179 -0.97 12.52 5.66
N GLU A 180 -0.26 13.17 6.57
CA GLU A 180 -0.84 13.71 7.82
C GLU A 180 -1.34 15.14 7.63
N ASN A 181 -0.76 15.90 6.71
CA ASN A 181 -1.16 17.27 6.41
C ASN A 181 -2.20 17.35 5.28
N GLU A 182 -3.44 16.93 5.56
CA GLU A 182 -4.57 16.93 4.60
C GLU A 182 -4.84 18.30 3.94
N SER A 183 -4.42 19.39 4.56
CA SER A 183 -4.54 20.75 4.03
C SER A 183 -3.58 21.05 2.88
N SER A 184 -2.51 20.26 2.69
CA SER A 184 -1.45 20.48 1.70
C SER A 184 -0.91 19.17 1.13
N MET A 185 -1.80 18.32 0.58
CA MET A 185 -1.45 17.07 -0.12
C MET A 185 -0.79 17.31 -1.50
N ALA A 186 0.11 18.29 -1.57
CA ALA A 186 0.92 18.57 -2.75
C ALA A 186 2.15 17.65 -2.74
N PRO A 187 2.43 16.93 -3.84
CA PRO A 187 3.64 16.14 -3.95
C PRO A 187 4.90 17.02 -3.91
N ILE A 188 5.86 16.66 -3.08
CA ILE A 188 7.17 17.32 -3.00
C ILE A 188 8.24 16.39 -3.58
N GLN A 189 9.07 16.90 -4.47
CA GLN A 189 10.16 16.12 -5.05
C GLN A 189 11.37 16.13 -4.11
N ILE A 190 11.90 14.94 -3.81
CA ILE A 190 13.08 14.76 -2.96
C ILE A 190 14.17 14.07 -3.78
N ALA A 191 15.36 14.67 -3.78
CA ALA A 191 16.56 14.02 -4.29
C ALA A 191 17.11 13.06 -3.24
N LEU A 192 17.25 11.78 -3.59
CA LEU A 192 17.95 10.81 -2.75
C LEU A 192 19.41 10.63 -3.22
N PRO A 193 20.32 10.27 -2.30
CA PRO A 193 21.59 9.66 -2.68
C PRO A 193 21.34 8.41 -3.54
N ILE A 194 22.12 8.23 -4.60
CA ILE A 194 21.94 7.15 -5.60
C ILE A 194 21.85 5.76 -4.95
N ASN A 195 22.64 5.51 -3.91
CA ASN A 195 22.69 4.23 -3.19
C ASN A 195 21.37 3.88 -2.48
N THR A 196 20.60 4.87 -2.04
CA THR A 196 19.31 4.64 -1.37
C THR A 196 18.23 4.23 -2.37
N LEU A 197 18.37 4.63 -3.64
CA LEU A 197 17.43 4.28 -4.70
C LEU A 197 17.53 2.81 -5.09
N ASP A 198 18.74 2.25 -5.06
CA ASP A 198 18.97 0.82 -5.32
C ASP A 198 18.41 -0.08 -4.22
N LEU A 199 18.35 0.42 -2.98
CA LEU A 199 17.67 -0.27 -1.88
C LEU A 199 16.15 -0.29 -2.09
N LEU A 200 15.54 0.83 -2.49
CA LEU A 200 14.11 0.90 -2.77
C LEU A 200 13.69 0.05 -3.99
N LYS A 201 14.57 -0.14 -4.98
CA LYS A 201 14.35 -1.08 -6.10
C LYS A 201 14.13 -2.52 -5.65
N ARG A 202 14.69 -2.91 -4.49
CA ARG A 202 14.64 -4.28 -3.96
C ARG A 202 13.54 -4.48 -2.92
N ILE A 203 12.89 -3.40 -2.49
CA ILE A 203 11.83 -3.43 -1.49
C ILE A 203 10.50 -3.53 -2.24
N GLU A 204 10.06 -4.76 -2.51
CA GLU A 204 8.70 -5.01 -3.02
C GLU A 204 7.65 -4.85 -1.91
N ILE A 205 8.06 -5.06 -0.65
CA ILE A 205 7.24 -5.06 0.55
C ILE A 205 8.10 -4.45 1.67
N GLY A 206 7.86 -3.17 1.99
CA GLY A 206 8.62 -2.44 3.00
C GLY A 206 7.87 -2.39 4.32
N GLU A 207 8.51 -2.80 5.41
CA GLU A 207 8.10 -2.43 6.77
C GLU A 207 8.87 -1.18 7.19
N CYS A 208 8.17 -0.21 7.80
CA CYS A 208 8.81 0.91 8.47
C CYS A 208 8.79 0.68 9.98
N GLN A 209 9.94 0.90 10.61
CA GLN A 209 10.09 1.01 12.06
C GLN A 209 10.07 2.47 12.48
#